data_AF-A0A8J4CUZ3-F1
#
_entry.id   AF-A0A8J4CUZ3-F1
#
_cell.length_a   1.000
_cell.length_b   1.000
_cell.length_c   1.000
_cell.angle_alpha   90.00
_cell.angle_beta   90.00
_cell.angle_gamma   90.00
#
_symmetry.space_group_name_H-M   'P 1'
#
loop_
_entity.id
_entity.type
_entity.pdbx_description
1 polymer ?
#
loop_
_entity_poly.entity_id
_entity_poly.type
_entity_poly.pdbx_seq_one_letter_code
_entity_poly.pdbx_strand_id
1 'polypeptide(L)'
;MSSRMMLFVCVLLTSMLGQLPHAQGAGCSSPAGWCSHAGAVKRNLDCDGDGVSDVTCSDSNGGRWAILSKNKCAVDGTGKKPTSICPAAFGCSPPVGWCSHAGSVQRNLDCDGDGVLDVTCSDSNGGRWVILSKNKCAVDGNGKKPTSICPKGFGK
;
A
#
# COMPACT_ATOMS: atom_id res chain seq x y z
N MET A 1 -37.03 -57.71 23.34
CA MET A 1 -35.65 -57.19 23.38
C MET A 1 -35.46 -56.26 22.19
N SER A 2 -35.09 -55.00 22.46
CA SER A 2 -34.40 -54.04 21.58
C SER A 2 -35.09 -53.63 20.25
N SER A 3 -35.18 -52.36 19.84
CA SER A 3 -34.69 -51.12 20.42
C SER A 3 -35.47 -49.95 19.81
N ARG A 4 -35.84 -48.97 20.64
CA ARG A 4 -36.31 -47.64 20.24
C ARG A 4 -35.12 -46.72 20.03
N MET A 5 -35.34 -45.70 19.19
CA MET A 5 -34.67 -44.39 19.21
C MET A 5 -33.16 -44.38 18.93
N MET A 6 -32.78 -43.78 17.80
CA MET A 6 -32.20 -42.43 17.81
C MET A 6 -32.09 -41.91 16.37
N LEU A 7 -32.94 -40.94 16.04
CA LEU A 7 -32.66 -39.96 14.99
C LEU A 7 -31.35 -39.26 15.37
N PHE A 8 -30.26 -39.57 14.65
CA PHE A 8 -29.06 -38.74 14.66
C PHE A 8 -29.20 -37.72 13.53
N VAL A 9 -29.64 -36.53 13.92
CA VAL A 9 -29.54 -35.29 13.14
C VAL A 9 -28.05 -35.01 12.95
N CYS A 10 -27.48 -35.46 11.84
CA CYS A 10 -26.14 -35.06 11.42
C CYS A 10 -26.24 -33.74 10.63
N VAL A 11 -26.52 -32.64 11.36
CA VAL A 11 -26.23 -31.29 10.87
C VAL A 11 -24.73 -31.09 11.06
N LEU A 12 -23.95 -31.58 10.11
CA LEU A 12 -22.62 -31.06 9.88
C LEU A 12 -22.77 -30.03 8.75
N LEU A 13 -22.82 -28.76 9.16
CA LEU A 13 -22.60 -27.61 8.30
C LEU A 13 -21.38 -27.94 7.42
N THR A 14 -21.62 -28.19 6.13
CA THR A 14 -20.59 -28.03 5.13
C THR A 14 -20.29 -26.55 5.07
N SER A 15 -19.32 -26.13 5.88
CA SER A 15 -18.54 -24.91 5.72
C SER A 15 -17.84 -24.98 4.37
N MET A 16 -18.59 -24.69 3.32
CA MET A 16 -18.11 -24.41 1.99
C MET A 16 -18.79 -23.11 1.58
N LEU A 17 -18.46 -22.02 2.30
CA LEU A 17 -18.29 -20.75 1.61
C LEU A 17 -17.14 -20.97 0.64
N GLY A 18 -17.44 -21.62 -0.49
CA GLY A 18 -16.58 -21.54 -1.64
C GLY A 18 -16.44 -20.05 -1.90
N GLN A 19 -15.23 -19.52 -1.71
CA GLN A 19 -14.86 -18.31 -2.41
C GLN A 19 -15.21 -18.56 -3.86
N LEU A 20 -16.30 -17.92 -4.31
CA LEU A 20 -16.64 -17.85 -5.71
C LEU A 20 -15.35 -17.42 -6.42
N PRO A 21 -14.95 -18.07 -7.53
CA PRO A 21 -13.85 -17.58 -8.31
C PRO A 21 -14.22 -16.14 -8.67
N HIS A 22 -13.50 -15.18 -8.08
CA HIS A 22 -13.71 -13.77 -8.37
C HIS A 22 -13.56 -13.65 -9.87
N ALA A 23 -14.70 -13.44 -10.54
CA ALA A 23 -14.74 -13.09 -11.94
C ALA A 23 -13.72 -11.97 -12.07
N GLN A 24 -12.68 -12.20 -12.87
CA GLN A 24 -11.65 -11.23 -13.16
C GLN A 24 -12.34 -10.07 -13.90
N GLY A 25 -13.00 -9.20 -13.14
CA GLY A 25 -13.59 -7.98 -13.64
C GLY A 25 -12.43 -7.15 -14.15
N ALA A 26 -12.58 -6.63 -15.37
CA ALA A 26 -11.61 -5.67 -15.89
C ALA A 26 -11.41 -4.58 -14.83
N GLY A 27 -10.18 -4.44 -14.33
CA GLY A 27 -9.85 -3.48 -13.29
C GLY A 27 -10.19 -2.05 -13.71
N CYS A 28 -10.12 -1.11 -12.77
CA CYS A 28 -10.38 0.28 -13.07
C CYS A 28 -9.42 0.82 -14.14
N SER A 29 -9.92 1.76 -14.93
CA SER A 29 -9.14 2.50 -15.93
C SER A 29 -9.10 3.98 -15.58
N SER A 30 -7.95 4.62 -15.79
CA SER A 30 -7.79 6.05 -15.62
C SER A 30 -8.13 6.81 -16.90
N PRO A 31 -8.74 8.02 -16.83
CA PRO A 31 -8.95 8.87 -17.99
C PRO A 31 -7.65 9.21 -18.75
N ALA A 32 -7.77 9.59 -20.02
CA ALA A 32 -6.63 10.08 -20.79
C ALA A 32 -5.98 11.29 -20.11
N GLY A 33 -4.64 11.29 -20.04
CA GLY A 33 -3.86 12.35 -19.38
C GLY A 33 -3.88 12.30 -17.84
N TRP A 34 -4.62 11.39 -17.22
CA TRP A 34 -4.58 11.23 -15.77
C TRP A 34 -3.24 10.66 -15.31
N CYS A 35 -2.66 11.26 -14.25
CA CYS A 35 -1.33 10.92 -13.75
C CYS A 35 -0.19 11.07 -14.78
N SER A 36 -0.27 12.11 -15.63
CA SER A 36 0.73 12.37 -16.67
C SER A 36 1.65 13.58 -16.38
N HIS A 37 1.46 14.25 -15.24
CA HIS A 37 2.27 15.40 -14.87
C HIS A 37 3.68 15.01 -14.42
N ALA A 38 4.59 15.99 -14.42
CA ALA A 38 5.98 15.77 -14.05
C ALA A 38 6.09 15.22 -12.61
N GLY A 39 6.87 14.15 -12.45
CA GLY A 39 7.04 13.49 -11.15
C GLY A 39 5.88 12.59 -10.74
N ALA A 40 4.86 12.41 -11.58
CA ALA A 40 3.74 11.52 -11.31
C ALA A 40 4.11 10.05 -11.53
N VAL A 41 3.62 9.17 -10.65
CA VAL A 41 3.80 7.73 -10.71
C VAL A 41 2.43 7.05 -10.63
N LYS A 42 2.06 6.36 -11.71
CA LYS A 42 0.85 5.56 -11.80
C LYS A 42 1.12 4.11 -11.39
N ARG A 43 0.21 3.50 -10.63
CA ARG A 43 0.26 2.06 -10.32
C ARG A 43 -1.11 1.42 -10.44
N ASN A 44 -1.12 0.13 -10.80
CA ASN A 44 -2.29 -0.74 -10.87
C ASN A 44 -2.11 -1.88 -9.87
N LEU A 45 -2.97 -1.92 -8.85
CA LEU A 45 -2.95 -2.88 -7.75
C LEU A 45 -4.29 -2.86 -7.03
N ASP A 46 -4.64 -3.94 -6.32
CA ASP A 46 -5.82 -3.99 -5.46
C ASP A 46 -5.52 -3.25 -4.15
N CYS A 47 -6.07 -2.06 -3.98
CA CYS A 47 -5.86 -1.19 -2.84
C CYS A 47 -6.89 -1.41 -1.73
N ASP A 48 -8.10 -1.85 -2.09
CA ASP A 48 -9.22 -1.95 -1.17
C ASP A 48 -9.60 -3.40 -0.79
N GLY A 49 -8.97 -4.39 -1.42
CA GLY A 49 -9.07 -5.81 -1.09
C GLY A 49 -10.32 -6.48 -1.62
N ASP A 50 -10.91 -6.03 -2.75
CA ASP A 50 -11.98 -6.78 -3.44
C ASP A 50 -11.48 -7.79 -4.49
N GLY A 51 -10.16 -7.90 -4.69
CA GLY A 51 -9.59 -8.76 -5.72
C GLY A 51 -9.67 -8.18 -7.14
N VAL A 52 -10.04 -6.90 -7.29
CA VAL A 52 -10.07 -6.17 -8.57
C VAL A 52 -8.96 -5.12 -8.56
N SER A 53 -8.26 -4.93 -9.68
CA SER A 53 -7.20 -3.92 -9.75
C SER A 53 -7.78 -2.50 -9.73
N ASP A 54 -7.26 -1.67 -8.83
CA ASP A 54 -7.47 -0.23 -8.78
C ASP A 54 -6.43 0.52 -9.61
N VAL A 55 -6.61 1.84 -9.72
CA VAL A 55 -5.58 2.74 -10.26
C VAL A 55 -5.22 3.80 -9.24
N THR A 56 -3.92 3.98 -8.99
CA THR A 56 -3.39 5.04 -8.12
C THR A 56 -2.47 5.98 -8.88
N CYS A 57 -2.39 7.21 -8.41
CA CYS A 57 -1.40 8.19 -8.81
C CYS A 57 -0.78 8.81 -7.56
N SER A 58 0.53 8.98 -7.58
CA SER A 58 1.26 9.78 -6.60
C SER A 58 2.22 10.73 -7.29
N ASP A 59 2.66 11.80 -6.65
CA ASP A 59 3.71 12.67 -7.18
C ASP A 59 4.72 13.14 -6.14
N SER A 60 5.79 13.78 -6.61
CA SER A 60 6.87 14.31 -5.78
C SER A 60 6.46 15.47 -4.85
N ASN A 61 5.29 16.08 -5.06
CA ASN A 61 4.73 17.11 -4.19
C ASN A 61 3.84 16.53 -3.07
N GLY A 62 3.76 15.19 -2.97
CA GLY A 62 2.92 14.50 -1.99
C GLY A 62 1.46 14.34 -2.41
N GLY A 63 1.13 14.68 -3.66
CA GLY A 63 -0.18 14.44 -4.26
C GLY A 63 -0.48 12.94 -4.32
N ARG A 64 -1.71 12.55 -3.98
CA ARG A 64 -2.19 11.16 -3.96
C ARG A 64 -3.64 11.08 -4.46
N TRP A 65 -3.88 10.27 -5.48
CA TRP A 65 -5.19 10.02 -6.07
C TRP A 65 -5.43 8.52 -6.21
N ALA A 66 -6.68 8.08 -6.03
CA ALA A 66 -7.05 6.68 -6.19
C ALA A 66 -8.41 6.55 -6.89
N ILE A 67 -8.47 5.66 -7.88
CA ILE A 67 -9.68 5.21 -8.56
C ILE A 67 -9.92 3.79 -8.09
N LEU A 68 -10.88 3.62 -7.19
CA LEU A 68 -11.16 2.35 -6.53
C LEU A 68 -12.33 1.59 -7.18
N SER A 69 -12.20 0.28 -7.35
CA SER A 69 -13.22 -0.63 -7.85
C SER A 69 -14.43 -0.69 -6.92
N LYS A 70 -14.25 -0.75 -5.59
CA LYS A 70 -15.40 -0.67 -4.65
C LYS A 70 -16.15 0.65 -4.74
N ASN A 71 -15.47 1.71 -5.20
CA ASN A 71 -16.09 3.01 -5.47
C ASN A 71 -16.53 3.16 -6.94
N LYS A 72 -16.83 2.05 -7.61
CA LYS A 72 -17.33 2.00 -8.99
C LYS A 72 -16.41 2.73 -9.99
N CYS A 73 -15.10 2.65 -9.77
CA CYS A 73 -14.08 3.34 -10.54
C CYS A 73 -14.32 4.86 -10.70
N ALA A 74 -14.94 5.50 -9.70
CA ALA A 74 -15.12 6.95 -9.72
C ALA A 74 -13.78 7.67 -9.60
N VAL A 75 -13.56 8.66 -10.46
CA VAL A 75 -12.36 9.50 -10.46
C VAL A 75 -12.52 10.58 -9.38
N ASP A 76 -11.67 10.54 -8.35
CA ASP A 76 -11.56 11.63 -7.38
C ASP A 76 -10.53 12.67 -7.84
N GLY A 77 -10.82 13.95 -7.61
CA GLY A 77 -9.98 15.07 -8.07
C GLY A 77 -9.15 15.77 -6.99
N THR A 78 -9.15 15.31 -5.74
CA THR A 78 -8.64 16.13 -4.62
C THR A 78 -7.14 16.01 -4.38
N GLY A 79 -6.48 14.97 -4.91
CA GLY A 79 -5.03 14.77 -4.76
C GLY A 79 -4.54 14.61 -3.32
N LYS A 80 -5.47 14.39 -2.39
CA LYS A 80 -5.24 14.38 -0.94
C LYS A 80 -5.64 13.05 -0.31
N LYS A 81 -5.63 11.96 -1.09
CA LYS A 81 -5.98 10.65 -0.54
C LYS A 81 -4.99 10.26 0.58
N PRO A 82 -5.50 9.72 1.70
CA PRO A 82 -4.64 9.26 2.78
C PRO A 82 -3.83 8.06 2.31
N THR A 83 -2.64 7.84 2.90
CA THR A 83 -1.84 6.65 2.58
C THR A 83 -2.57 5.35 2.86
N SER A 84 -3.46 5.34 3.86
CA SER A 84 -4.27 4.19 4.26
C SER A 84 -5.22 3.67 3.18
N ILE A 85 -5.55 4.49 2.16
CA ILE A 85 -6.43 4.01 1.09
C ILE A 85 -5.70 3.05 0.14
N CYS A 86 -4.38 3.14 0.06
CA CYS A 86 -3.56 2.21 -0.69
C CYS A 86 -2.13 2.21 -0.15
N PRO A 87 -1.86 1.53 0.98
CA PRO A 87 -0.54 1.52 1.60
C PRO A 87 0.54 1.04 0.62
N ALA A 88 0.24 0.04 -0.19
CA ALA A 88 1.14 -0.49 -1.22
C ALA A 88 1.56 0.57 -2.27
N ALA A 89 0.68 1.51 -2.60
CA ALA A 89 0.99 2.58 -3.56
C ALA A 89 1.59 3.83 -2.92
N PHE A 90 1.15 4.16 -1.70
CA PHE A 90 1.44 5.46 -1.07
C PHE A 90 2.42 5.38 0.09
N GLY A 91 2.72 4.16 0.56
CA GLY A 91 3.63 3.88 1.64
C GLY A 91 3.17 4.41 2.99
N CYS A 92 4.13 4.77 3.83
CA CYS A 92 3.87 5.31 5.16
C CYS A 92 3.63 6.83 5.15
N SER A 93 2.92 7.33 6.16
CA SER A 93 2.82 8.76 6.44
C SER A 93 3.81 9.10 7.56
N PRO A 94 4.98 9.70 7.26
CA PRO A 94 5.93 10.07 8.30
C PRO A 94 5.35 11.20 9.19
N PRO A 95 5.82 11.34 10.44
CA PRO A 95 5.42 12.45 11.31
C PRO A 95 5.75 13.82 10.69
N VAL A 96 5.03 14.85 11.13
CA VAL A 96 5.33 16.24 10.75
C VAL A 96 6.77 16.58 11.14
N GLY A 97 7.52 17.19 10.21
CA GLY A 97 8.92 17.57 10.42
C GLY A 97 9.92 16.41 10.32
N TRP A 98 9.47 15.20 9.98
CA TRP A 98 10.39 14.11 9.68
C TRP A 98 11.08 14.38 8.33
N CYS A 99 12.40 14.19 8.28
CA CYS A 99 13.22 14.49 7.10
C CYS A 99 13.12 15.92 6.57
N SER A 100 13.00 16.91 7.46
CA SER A 100 12.89 18.34 7.09
C SER A 100 14.13 19.17 7.44
N HIS A 101 15.27 18.55 7.74
CA HIS A 101 16.49 19.26 8.09
C HIS A 101 17.31 19.65 6.85
N ALA A 102 18.26 20.56 7.01
CA ALA A 102 19.07 21.03 5.88
C ALA A 102 19.85 19.87 5.24
N GLY A 103 19.72 19.74 3.91
CA GLY A 103 20.37 18.68 3.14
C GLY A 103 19.70 17.31 3.24
N SER A 104 18.54 17.19 3.89
CA SER A 104 17.78 15.94 3.92
C SER A 104 16.95 15.74 2.66
N VAL A 105 16.83 14.48 2.24
CA VAL A 105 16.06 14.04 1.07
C VAL A 105 15.19 12.87 1.49
N GLN A 106 13.87 13.03 1.33
CA GLN A 106 12.90 11.98 1.54
C GLN A 106 12.60 11.26 0.21
N ARG A 107 12.48 9.94 0.24
CA ARG A 107 12.05 9.14 -0.92
C ARG A 107 11.13 8.00 -0.48
N ASN A 108 10.15 7.67 -1.32
CA ASN A 108 9.31 6.49 -1.13
C ASN A 108 9.86 5.35 -2.00
N LEU A 109 10.35 4.29 -1.35
CA LEU A 109 11.05 3.18 -1.99
C LEU A 109 10.61 1.86 -1.33
N ASP A 110 10.40 0.83 -2.12
CA ASP A 110 10.26 -0.54 -1.59
C ASP A 110 11.66 -1.07 -1.24
N CYS A 111 12.00 -0.95 0.05
CA CYS A 111 13.33 -1.17 0.58
C CYS A 111 13.57 -2.63 0.96
N ASP A 112 12.54 -3.33 1.44
CA ASP A 112 12.62 -4.72 1.91
C ASP A 112 11.99 -5.75 0.96
N GLY A 113 11.46 -5.31 -0.18
CA GLY A 113 10.99 -6.15 -1.27
C GLY A 113 9.61 -6.75 -1.04
N ASP A 114 8.81 -6.19 -0.12
CA ASP A 114 7.46 -6.66 0.18
C ASP A 114 6.39 -6.12 -0.79
N GLY A 115 6.79 -5.24 -1.73
CA GLY A 115 5.91 -4.64 -2.73
C GLY A 115 5.14 -3.41 -2.23
N VAL A 116 5.36 -3.02 -0.97
CA VAL A 116 4.82 -1.81 -0.35
C VAL A 116 5.91 -0.75 -0.27
N LEU A 117 5.55 0.52 -0.51
CA LEU A 117 6.54 1.58 -0.39
C LEU A 117 6.87 1.89 1.07
N ASP A 118 8.15 1.95 1.38
CA ASP A 118 8.69 2.48 2.62
C ASP A 118 9.06 3.94 2.47
N VAL A 119 9.27 4.64 3.58
CA VAL A 119 9.71 6.03 3.57
C VAL A 119 11.15 6.10 4.05
N THR A 120 12.02 6.63 3.21
CA THR A 120 13.45 6.84 3.51
C THR A 120 13.74 8.31 3.71
N CYS A 121 14.71 8.59 4.58
CA CYS A 121 15.36 9.88 4.69
C CYS A 121 16.87 9.68 4.63
N SER A 122 17.56 10.49 3.84
CA SER A 122 19.02 10.55 3.83
C SER A 122 19.48 11.99 3.84
N ASP A 123 20.67 12.27 4.36
CA ASP A 123 21.24 13.63 4.30
C ASP A 123 22.70 13.66 3.82
N SER A 124 23.19 14.87 3.56
CA SER A 124 24.56 15.13 3.09
C SER A 124 25.65 14.77 4.10
N ASN A 125 25.31 14.62 5.39
CA ASN A 125 26.23 14.13 6.43
C ASN A 125 26.25 12.59 6.49
N GLY A 126 25.55 11.94 5.57
CA GLY A 126 25.40 10.49 5.49
C GLY A 126 24.44 9.93 6.53
N GLY A 127 23.62 10.75 7.19
CA GLY A 127 22.48 10.31 7.97
C GLY A 127 21.51 9.50 7.10
N ARG A 128 20.92 8.45 7.68
CA ARG A 128 20.00 7.54 6.99
C ARG A 128 18.95 7.03 7.96
N TRP A 129 17.68 7.13 7.59
CA TRP A 129 16.53 6.67 8.36
C TRP A 129 15.53 6.02 7.42
N VAL A 130 14.80 5.02 7.93
CA VAL A 130 13.74 4.35 7.19
C VAL A 130 12.55 4.13 8.12
N ILE A 131 11.35 4.28 7.59
CA ILE A 131 10.09 3.86 8.17
C ILE A 131 9.59 2.74 7.27
N LEU A 132 9.69 1.51 7.77
CA LEU A 132 9.26 0.32 7.04
C LEU A 132 7.75 0.15 7.17
N SER A 133 7.09 -0.07 6.04
CA SER A 133 5.67 -0.39 5.96
C SER A 133 5.37 -1.72 6.65
N LYS A 134 6.23 -2.74 6.46
CA LYS A 134 6.22 -4.02 7.17
C LYS A 134 6.30 -3.89 8.69
N ASN A 135 6.93 -2.82 9.18
CA ASN A 135 6.96 -2.50 10.61
C ASN A 135 5.79 -1.59 11.04
N LYS A 136 4.64 -1.70 10.37
CA LYS A 136 3.42 -0.93 10.66
C LYS A 136 3.66 0.58 10.64
N CYS A 137 4.56 1.05 9.78
CA CYS A 137 4.97 2.45 9.69
C CYS A 137 5.46 3.06 11.02
N ALA A 138 6.03 2.23 11.91
CA ALA A 138 6.65 2.72 13.13
C ALA A 138 7.89 3.56 12.79
N VAL A 139 8.10 4.63 13.57
CA VAL A 139 9.29 5.46 13.45
C VAL A 139 10.39 4.84 14.29
N ASP A 140 11.32 4.18 13.62
CA ASP A 140 12.37 3.39 14.27
C ASP A 140 13.54 4.26 14.77
N GLY A 141 13.24 5.28 15.58
CA GLY A 141 14.20 6.04 16.40
C GLY A 141 15.35 6.79 15.70
N ASN A 142 16.15 7.49 16.51
CA ASN A 142 17.34 8.24 16.08
C ASN A 142 18.53 7.30 15.91
N GLY A 143 18.85 6.92 14.67
CA GLY A 143 20.07 6.16 14.38
C GLY A 143 20.30 5.98 12.90
N LYS A 144 21.56 6.13 12.46
CA LYS A 144 21.97 5.96 11.06
C LYS A 144 21.81 4.50 10.64
N LYS A 145 20.78 4.21 9.84
CA LYS A 145 20.47 2.85 9.37
C LYS A 145 21.56 2.33 8.42
N PRO A 146 21.80 1.00 8.37
CA PRO A 146 22.74 0.41 7.41
C PRO A 146 22.21 0.57 5.98
N THR A 147 23.09 0.57 4.99
CA THR A 147 22.69 0.66 3.57
C THR A 147 21.86 -0.55 3.13
N SER A 148 22.10 -1.71 3.75
CA SER A 148 21.38 -2.96 3.49
C SER A 148 19.90 -2.91 3.81
N ILE A 149 19.43 -2.00 4.68
CA ILE A 149 18.00 -1.89 4.98
C ILE A 149 17.20 -1.32 3.81
N CYS A 150 17.85 -0.52 2.95
CA CYS A 150 17.25 0.01 1.75
C CYS A 150 18.32 0.16 0.67
N PRO A 151 18.71 -0.95 0.00
CA PRO A 151 19.79 -0.92 -0.98
C PRO A 151 19.52 0.06 -2.12
N LYS A 152 18.26 0.16 -2.57
CA LYS A 152 17.82 1.10 -3.63
C LYS A 152 17.90 2.57 -3.21
N GLY A 153 17.81 2.86 -1.91
CA GLY A 153 17.79 4.22 -1.38
C GLY A 153 19.14 4.70 -0.85
N PHE A 154 19.95 3.78 -0.35
CA PHE A 154 21.18 4.07 0.40
C PHE A 154 22.43 3.42 -0.18
N GLY A 155 22.30 2.46 -1.10
CA GLY A 155 23.42 1.89 -1.83
C GLY A 155 24.05 2.95 -2.73
N LYS A 156 25.37 3.08 -2.67
CA LYS A 156 26.14 3.81 -3.70
C LYS A 156 26.44 2.87 -4.85
#